data_AF-A0A9J5YFY5-F1
#
_entry.id   AF-A0A9J5YFY5-F1
#
_cell.length_a   1.000
_cell.length_b   1.000
_cell.length_c   1.000
_cell.angle_alpha   90.00
_cell.angle_beta   90.00
_cell.angle_gamma   90.00
#
_symmetry.space_group_name_H-M   'P 1'
#
loop_
_entity.id
_entity.type
_entity.pdbx_description
1 polymer ?
#
loop_
_entity_poly.entity_id
_entity_poly.type
_entity_poly.pdbx_seq_one_letter_code
_entity_poly.pdbx_strand_id
1 'polypeptide(L)'
;MPKMEFIRKSFILQTQLTGGVNIAHYNARHVFIDLENELDYNTVWTKQRMTIEETPIVPIWISAPCLPWHLQKGVYNTIIISYRQGSQILTASIKRTRASMAKVKVQVDLTKARPRHVWIGLDEEDLTIGRWQTIDYESIPPYCEYCKHQGHMGYECKFKIRDEEFKKRKELEAEKKDKNKGEQLKKGNDSNQAKEKGKEEEHTQRNKEASIQRQDV
;
A
#
# COMPACT_ATOMS: atom_id res chain seq x y z
N MET A 1 -3.05 -17.01 0.33
CA MET A 1 -2.00 -17.18 1.36
C MET A 1 -0.66 -17.17 0.62
N PRO A 2 0.28 -16.28 0.96
CA PRO A 2 1.55 -16.18 0.24
C PRO A 2 2.35 -17.49 0.37
N LYS A 3 3.10 -17.87 -0.67
CA LYS A 3 3.94 -19.08 -0.64
C LYS A 3 5.08 -18.90 0.37
N MET A 4 5.36 -19.91 1.19
CA MET A 4 6.39 -19.83 2.24
C MET A 4 7.79 -19.51 1.69
N GLU A 5 8.14 -20.05 0.53
CA GLU A 5 9.39 -19.72 -0.14
C GLU A 5 9.52 -18.21 -0.44
N PHE A 6 8.42 -17.58 -0.78
CA PHE A 6 8.39 -16.15 -1.08
C PHE A 6 8.56 -15.31 0.20
N ILE A 7 7.87 -15.72 1.27
CA ILE A 7 8.02 -15.12 2.60
C ILE A 7 9.49 -15.19 3.05
N ARG A 8 10.11 -16.37 2.95
CA ARG A 8 11.53 -16.58 3.31
C ARG A 8 12.47 -15.70 2.50
N LYS A 9 12.34 -15.72 1.17
CA LYS A 9 13.19 -14.91 0.28
C LYS A 9 13.06 -13.41 0.56
N SER A 10 11.82 -12.92 0.67
CA SER A 10 11.57 -11.50 0.95
C SER A 10 12.10 -11.09 2.32
N PHE A 11 11.91 -11.93 3.36
CA PHE A 11 12.40 -11.64 4.69
C PHE A 11 13.92 -11.51 4.73
N ILE A 12 14.64 -12.51 4.23
CA ILE A 12 16.11 -12.54 4.22
C ILE A 12 16.70 -11.32 3.47
N LEU A 13 16.12 -10.96 2.33
CA LEU A 13 16.55 -9.79 1.55
C LEU A 13 16.36 -8.47 2.30
N GLN A 14 15.28 -8.34 3.08
CA GLN A 14 14.97 -7.11 3.82
C GLN A 14 15.78 -6.97 5.10
N THR A 15 16.11 -8.06 5.78
CA THR A 15 16.76 -8.04 7.09
C THR A 15 18.27 -8.14 7.02
N GLN A 16 18.84 -8.72 5.94
CA GLN A 16 20.30 -8.89 5.75
C GLN A 16 20.98 -9.50 6.98
N LEU A 17 20.37 -10.57 7.52
CA LEU A 17 20.82 -11.23 8.74
C LEU A 17 22.20 -11.87 8.57
N THR A 18 22.93 -11.98 9.68
CA THR A 18 24.28 -12.53 9.72
C THR A 18 24.30 -14.01 10.07
N GLY A 19 23.41 -14.47 10.93
CA GLY A 19 23.26 -15.86 11.35
C GLY A 19 22.19 -16.64 10.57
N GLY A 20 22.00 -17.91 10.96
CA GLY A 20 20.93 -18.75 10.43
C GLY A 20 19.55 -18.25 10.85
N VAL A 21 18.58 -18.38 9.93
CA VAL A 21 17.16 -18.10 10.21
C VAL A 21 16.29 -19.26 9.76
N ASN A 22 15.45 -19.75 10.66
CA ASN A 22 14.45 -20.77 10.36
C ASN A 22 13.05 -20.15 10.41
N ILE A 23 12.36 -20.14 9.26
CA ILE A 23 11.00 -19.61 9.15
C ILE A 23 10.06 -20.77 8.84
N ALA A 24 9.18 -21.06 9.79
CA ALA A 24 8.21 -22.14 9.70
C ALA A 24 6.77 -21.62 9.64
N HIS A 25 5.93 -22.33 8.89
CA HIS A 25 4.50 -22.04 8.86
C HIS A 25 3.86 -22.42 10.19
N TYR A 26 3.06 -21.53 10.78
CA TYR A 26 2.20 -21.88 11.92
C TYR A 26 0.75 -21.97 11.50
N ASN A 27 0.19 -20.87 10.96
CA ASN A 27 -1.18 -20.83 10.45
C ASN A 27 -1.34 -19.75 9.36
N ALA A 28 -2.56 -19.58 8.86
CA ALA A 28 -2.85 -18.66 7.76
C ALA A 28 -2.50 -17.18 8.01
N ARG A 29 -2.25 -16.78 9.26
CA ARG A 29 -1.90 -15.41 9.66
C ARG A 29 -0.57 -15.30 10.41
N HIS A 30 0.07 -16.42 10.75
CA HIS A 30 1.23 -16.43 11.64
C HIS A 30 2.30 -17.39 11.13
N VAL A 31 3.56 -16.98 11.29
CA VAL A 31 4.75 -17.76 11.00
C VAL A 31 5.66 -17.75 12.22
N PHE A 32 6.39 -18.82 12.44
CA PHE A 32 7.49 -18.84 13.41
C PHE A 32 8.77 -18.38 12.74
N ILE A 33 9.52 -17.56 13.45
CA ILE A 33 10.83 -17.08 13.05
C ILE A 33 11.76 -17.41 14.21
N ASP A 34 12.70 -18.30 13.95
CA ASP A 34 13.74 -18.70 14.89
C ASP A 34 15.08 -18.14 14.40
N LEU A 35 15.78 -17.44 15.29
CA LEU A 35 16.98 -16.67 15.01
C LEU A 35 18.10 -17.16 15.93
N GLU A 36 19.24 -17.49 15.36
CA GLU A 36 20.37 -18.04 16.12
C GLU A 36 21.17 -16.99 16.89
N ASN A 37 21.05 -15.71 16.51
CA ASN A 37 21.88 -14.61 17.02
C ASN A 37 21.04 -13.50 17.66
N GLU A 38 21.50 -12.96 18.79
CA GLU A 38 20.86 -11.86 19.52
C GLU A 38 20.87 -10.54 18.71
N LEU A 39 21.92 -10.28 17.93
CA LEU A 39 21.99 -9.08 17.08
C LEU A 39 20.91 -9.10 15.99
N ASP A 40 20.71 -10.26 15.38
CA ASP A 40 19.68 -10.49 14.37
C ASP A 40 18.29 -10.41 15.00
N TYR A 41 18.10 -10.97 16.20
CA TYR A 41 16.88 -10.81 16.98
C TYR A 41 16.55 -9.34 17.20
N ASN A 42 17.50 -8.53 17.68
CA ASN A 42 17.28 -7.10 17.90
C ASN A 42 16.97 -6.35 16.59
N THR A 43 17.62 -6.72 15.50
CA THR A 43 17.37 -6.14 14.17
C THR A 43 15.95 -6.43 13.68
N VAL A 44 15.49 -7.67 13.83
CA VAL A 44 14.14 -8.09 13.44
C VAL A 44 13.09 -7.46 14.36
N TRP A 45 13.35 -7.46 15.67
CA TRP A 45 12.45 -6.93 16.69
C TRP A 45 12.24 -5.41 16.57
N THR A 46 13.30 -4.66 16.28
CA THR A 46 13.22 -3.20 16.09
C THR A 46 12.50 -2.81 14.79
N LYS A 47 12.52 -3.68 13.77
CA LYS A 47 11.68 -3.53 12.58
C LYS A 47 10.23 -3.86 12.90
N GLN A 48 9.53 -2.90 13.48
CA GLN A 48 8.13 -3.00 13.92
C GLN A 48 7.18 -3.50 12.82
N ARG A 49 7.50 -3.26 11.54
CA ARG A 49 6.68 -3.69 10.39
C ARG A 49 7.58 -4.07 9.22
N MET A 50 7.28 -5.21 8.60
CA MET A 50 7.84 -5.64 7.33
C MET A 50 6.70 -6.01 6.40
N THR A 51 6.82 -5.64 5.13
CA THR A 51 5.84 -5.91 4.08
C THR A 51 6.45 -6.87 3.08
N ILE A 52 5.76 -7.98 2.83
CA ILE A 52 6.14 -8.95 1.82
C ILE A 52 5.37 -8.61 0.56
N GLU A 53 6.04 -8.06 -0.44
CA GLU A 53 5.38 -7.58 -1.66
C GLU A 53 5.14 -8.74 -2.62
N GLU A 54 3.89 -9.10 -2.92
CA GLU A 54 3.60 -10.11 -3.94
C GLU A 54 3.81 -9.55 -5.35
N THR A 55 4.25 -10.40 -6.27
CA THR A 55 4.41 -9.99 -7.67
C THR A 55 3.06 -9.61 -8.27
N PRO A 56 2.96 -8.50 -9.02
CA PRO A 56 1.73 -8.14 -9.74
C PRO A 56 1.46 -9.06 -10.94
N ILE A 57 2.42 -9.92 -11.30
CA ILE A 57 2.33 -10.86 -12.41
C ILE A 57 1.61 -12.13 -11.94
N VAL A 58 0.48 -12.44 -12.55
CA VAL A 58 -0.35 -13.60 -12.21
C VAL A 58 -0.75 -14.39 -13.45
N PRO A 59 -0.92 -15.72 -13.34
CA PRO A 59 -1.45 -16.52 -14.44
C PRO A 59 -2.97 -16.33 -14.58
N ILE A 60 -3.42 -15.84 -15.73
CA ILE A 60 -4.84 -15.61 -16.06
C ILE A 60 -5.22 -16.41 -17.31
N TRP A 61 -6.45 -16.94 -17.33
CA TRP A 61 -7.01 -17.54 -18.54
C TRP A 61 -7.65 -16.45 -19.40
N ILE A 62 -7.28 -16.42 -20.67
CA ILE A 62 -7.90 -15.58 -21.69
C ILE A 62 -8.75 -16.49 -22.58
N SER A 63 -10.01 -16.15 -22.76
CA SER A 63 -10.93 -16.82 -23.68
C SER A 63 -11.24 -15.94 -24.88
N ALA A 64 -11.18 -16.52 -26.07
CA ALA A 64 -11.65 -15.90 -27.31
C ALA A 64 -12.88 -16.69 -27.80
N PRO A 65 -14.11 -16.14 -27.63
CA PRO A 65 -15.32 -16.79 -28.09
C PRO A 65 -15.54 -16.62 -29.61
N CYS A 66 -16.38 -17.49 -30.17
CA CYS A 66 -16.84 -17.46 -31.57
C CYS A 66 -15.72 -17.54 -32.61
N LEU A 67 -14.74 -18.40 -32.35
CA LEU A 67 -13.60 -18.57 -33.24
C LEU A 67 -13.75 -19.83 -34.11
N PRO A 68 -13.72 -19.71 -35.46
CA PRO A 68 -13.64 -20.86 -36.35
C PRO A 68 -12.40 -21.71 -36.04
N TRP A 69 -12.53 -23.03 -36.16
CA TRP A 69 -11.49 -23.98 -35.76
C TRP A 69 -10.14 -23.75 -36.48
N HIS A 70 -10.17 -23.34 -37.74
CA HIS A 70 -8.97 -23.06 -38.54
C HIS A 70 -8.23 -21.79 -38.09
N LEU A 71 -8.91 -20.85 -37.42
CA LEU A 71 -8.31 -19.60 -36.91
C LEU A 71 -7.76 -19.73 -35.49
N GLN A 72 -8.02 -20.85 -34.81
CA GLN A 72 -7.56 -21.06 -33.43
C GLN A 72 -6.04 -20.95 -33.33
N LYS A 73 -5.30 -21.51 -34.30
CA LYS A 73 -3.83 -21.45 -34.32
C LYS A 73 -3.31 -20.01 -34.41
N GLY A 74 -3.90 -19.19 -35.28
CA GLY A 74 -3.56 -17.78 -35.43
C GLY A 74 -3.81 -16.98 -34.16
N VAL A 75 -4.95 -17.20 -33.49
CA VAL A 75 -5.27 -16.54 -32.20
C VAL A 75 -4.26 -16.86 -31.12
N TYR A 76 -3.88 -18.13 -30.96
CA TYR A 76 -2.89 -18.49 -29.96
C TYR A 76 -1.56 -17.77 -30.23
N ASN A 77 -1.11 -17.77 -31.48
CA ASN A 77 0.13 -17.10 -31.86
C ASN A 77 0.06 -15.59 -31.65
N THR A 78 -1.00 -14.90 -32.07
CA THR A 78 -1.12 -13.46 -31.82
C THR A 78 -1.17 -13.16 -30.33
N ILE A 79 -2.02 -13.84 -29.55
CA ILE A 79 -2.07 -13.59 -28.10
C ILE A 79 -0.70 -13.85 -27.49
N ILE A 80 0.00 -14.90 -27.91
CA ILE A 80 1.35 -15.19 -27.41
C ILE A 80 2.35 -14.09 -27.80
N ILE A 81 2.32 -13.60 -29.04
CA ILE A 81 3.24 -12.56 -29.55
C ILE A 81 2.95 -11.22 -28.87
N SER A 82 1.69 -10.76 -28.85
CA SER A 82 1.29 -9.48 -28.24
C SER A 82 1.70 -9.40 -26.76
N TYR A 83 1.61 -10.50 -26.03
CA TYR A 83 2.03 -10.56 -24.62
C TYR A 83 3.54 -10.84 -24.44
N ARG A 84 4.20 -11.51 -25.39
CA ARG A 84 5.66 -11.68 -25.40
C ARG A 84 6.41 -10.38 -25.69
N GLN A 85 5.94 -9.57 -26.63
CA GLN A 85 6.56 -8.28 -26.96
C GLN A 85 6.49 -7.30 -25.76
N GLY A 86 5.56 -7.53 -24.81
CA GLY A 86 5.45 -6.82 -23.53
C GLY A 86 6.15 -7.49 -22.32
N SER A 87 7.02 -8.48 -22.56
CA SER A 87 7.81 -9.24 -21.57
C SER A 87 7.04 -10.12 -20.58
N GLN A 88 5.93 -10.78 -20.96
CA GLN A 88 5.16 -11.60 -20.01
C GLN A 88 4.49 -12.86 -20.58
N ILE A 89 5.26 -13.88 -20.96
CA ILE A 89 4.75 -15.25 -21.01
C ILE A 89 5.85 -16.25 -20.63
N LEU A 90 5.69 -16.96 -19.50
CA LEU A 90 6.54 -18.09 -19.15
C LEU A 90 5.97 -19.44 -19.60
N THR A 91 4.65 -19.59 -19.81
CA THR A 91 4.05 -20.84 -20.30
C THR A 91 2.64 -20.60 -20.85
N ALA A 92 2.35 -21.10 -22.05
CA ALA A 92 0.99 -21.12 -22.62
C ALA A 92 0.46 -22.56 -22.61
N SER A 93 -0.71 -22.77 -21.98
CA SER A 93 -1.40 -24.07 -22.00
C SER A 93 -2.72 -23.91 -22.74
N ILE A 94 -2.91 -24.71 -23.78
CA ILE A 94 -4.10 -24.70 -24.62
C ILE A 94 -5.05 -25.78 -24.13
N LYS A 95 -6.26 -25.41 -23.70
CA LYS A 95 -7.34 -26.36 -23.45
C LYS A 95 -8.35 -26.29 -24.58
N ARG A 96 -8.36 -27.30 -25.45
CA ARG A 96 -9.40 -27.50 -26.47
C ARG A 96 -10.70 -27.89 -25.76
N THR A 97 -11.51 -26.90 -25.39
CA THR A 97 -12.75 -27.14 -24.64
C THR A 97 -13.97 -27.22 -25.54
N ARG A 98 -14.05 -26.40 -26.61
CA ARG A 98 -15.13 -26.43 -27.63
C ARG A 98 -14.65 -25.91 -28.99
N ALA A 99 -15.28 -26.35 -30.08
CA ALA A 99 -14.93 -25.94 -31.45
C ALA A 99 -15.00 -24.42 -31.69
N SER A 100 -15.80 -23.70 -30.89
CA SER A 100 -16.04 -22.26 -30.99
C SER A 100 -15.35 -21.41 -29.91
N MET A 101 -14.49 -21.98 -29.07
CA MET A 101 -13.85 -21.25 -27.96
C MET A 101 -12.39 -21.64 -27.82
N ALA A 102 -11.49 -20.66 -27.99
CA ALA A 102 -10.07 -20.80 -27.68
C ALA A 102 -9.80 -20.30 -26.27
N LYS A 103 -9.03 -21.06 -25.48
CA LYS A 103 -8.59 -20.66 -24.13
C LYS A 103 -7.07 -20.79 -24.01
N VAL A 104 -6.42 -19.72 -23.58
CA VAL A 104 -4.97 -19.66 -23.36
C VAL A 104 -4.66 -19.13 -21.97
N LYS A 105 -3.78 -19.82 -21.25
CA LYS A 105 -3.24 -19.33 -19.98
C LYS A 105 -2.02 -18.47 -20.26
N VAL A 106 -2.01 -17.23 -19.78
CA VAL A 106 -0.87 -16.30 -19.92
C VAL A 106 -0.55 -15.66 -18.57
N GLN A 107 0.68 -15.17 -18.41
CA GLN A 107 1.04 -14.34 -17.26
C GLN A 107 0.68 -12.88 -17.57
N VAL A 108 -0.04 -12.23 -16.66
CA VAL A 108 -0.54 -10.88 -16.83
C VAL A 108 -0.13 -10.05 -15.64
N ASP A 109 0.40 -8.87 -15.91
CA ASP A 109 0.69 -7.84 -14.91
C ASP A 109 -0.59 -7.05 -14.64
N LEU A 110 -1.02 -7.12 -13.39
CA LEU A 110 -2.24 -6.47 -12.93
C LEU A 110 -2.14 -4.94 -12.93
N THR A 111 -0.93 -4.39 -12.94
CA THR A 111 -0.68 -2.93 -12.95
C THR A 111 -0.79 -2.32 -14.35
N LYS A 112 -0.76 -3.14 -15.40
CA LYS A 112 -0.79 -2.66 -16.80
C LYS A 112 -2.20 -2.73 -17.38
N ALA A 113 -2.46 -1.82 -18.32
CA ALA A 113 -3.66 -1.87 -19.14
C ALA A 113 -3.71 -3.18 -19.94
N ARG A 114 -4.90 -3.77 -20.00
CA ARG A 114 -5.14 -5.06 -20.66
C ARG A 114 -5.94 -4.85 -21.95
N PRO A 115 -5.48 -5.36 -23.10
CA PRO A 115 -6.21 -5.23 -24.35
C PRO A 115 -7.55 -5.98 -24.29
N ARG A 116 -8.62 -5.40 -24.83
CA ARG A 116 -9.93 -6.10 -24.93
C ARG A 116 -10.09 -6.84 -26.26
N HIS A 117 -9.22 -6.51 -27.22
CA HIS A 117 -9.23 -7.06 -28.57
C HIS A 117 -7.80 -7.37 -29.01
N VAL A 118 -7.64 -8.42 -29.81
CA VAL A 118 -6.38 -8.82 -30.42
C VAL A 118 -6.56 -8.93 -31.93
N TRP A 119 -5.53 -8.55 -32.70
CA TRP A 119 -5.57 -8.64 -34.15
C TRP A 119 -5.16 -10.04 -34.63
N ILE A 120 -6.03 -10.77 -35.31
CA ILE A 120 -5.69 -12.07 -35.88
C ILE A 120 -5.33 -11.87 -37.35
N GLY A 121 -4.07 -12.13 -37.72
CA GLY A 121 -3.69 -12.25 -39.13
C GLY A 121 -4.34 -13.49 -39.74
N LEU A 122 -5.02 -13.31 -40.86
CA LEU A 122 -5.63 -14.40 -41.65
C LEU A 122 -4.70 -14.87 -42.77
N ASP A 123 -3.75 -14.02 -43.14
CA ASP A 123 -2.71 -14.30 -44.14
C ASP A 123 -1.34 -14.36 -43.44
N GLU A 124 -0.49 -15.31 -43.86
CA GLU A 124 0.85 -15.51 -43.27
C GLU A 124 1.88 -14.53 -43.85
N GLU A 125 1.65 -14.02 -45.06
CA GLU A 125 2.55 -13.11 -45.79
C GLU A 125 2.13 -11.65 -45.58
N ASP A 126 0.82 -11.37 -45.52
CA ASP A 126 0.26 -10.05 -45.27
C ASP A 126 -0.47 -9.97 -43.92
N LEU A 127 0.27 -9.54 -42.89
CA LEU A 127 -0.26 -9.33 -41.54
C LEU A 127 -1.32 -8.22 -41.45
N THR A 128 -1.52 -7.40 -42.50
CA THR A 128 -2.59 -6.39 -42.57
C THR A 128 -3.94 -7.00 -42.93
N ILE A 129 -3.96 -8.23 -43.44
CA ILE A 129 -5.17 -8.98 -43.73
C ILE A 129 -5.52 -9.77 -42.48
N GLY A 130 -6.53 -9.29 -41.76
CA GLY A 130 -6.87 -9.85 -40.47
C GLY A 130 -8.23 -9.40 -39.94
N ARG A 131 -8.52 -9.82 -38.71
CA ARG A 131 -9.71 -9.37 -37.98
C ARG A 131 -9.39 -9.06 -36.52
N TRP A 132 -10.09 -8.08 -35.96
CA TRP A 132 -10.11 -7.90 -34.51
C TRP A 132 -10.95 -8.98 -33.85
N GLN A 133 -10.38 -9.62 -32.83
CA GLN A 133 -11.04 -10.62 -32.02
C GLN A 133 -11.18 -10.13 -30.59
N THR A 134 -12.40 -10.12 -30.10
CA THR A 134 -12.69 -9.86 -28.68
C THR A 134 -12.13 -10.97 -27.81
N ILE A 135 -11.50 -10.58 -26.70
CA ILE A 135 -10.96 -11.48 -25.70
C ILE A 135 -11.53 -11.14 -24.32
N ASP A 136 -11.79 -12.20 -23.55
CA ASP A 136 -12.28 -12.10 -22.18
C ASP A 136 -11.25 -12.70 -21.22
N TYR A 137 -11.14 -12.10 -20.04
CA TYR A 137 -10.26 -12.59 -18.98
C TYR A 137 -11.08 -13.29 -17.91
N GLU A 138 -10.68 -14.50 -17.56
CA GLU A 138 -11.34 -15.32 -16.55
C GLU A 138 -10.66 -15.11 -15.19
N SER A 139 -11.45 -14.72 -14.19
CA SER A 139 -11.03 -14.63 -12.78
C SER A 139 -9.80 -13.76 -12.53
N ILE A 140 -9.81 -12.50 -12.99
CA ILE A 140 -8.74 -11.53 -12.68
C ILE A 140 -8.74 -11.26 -11.17
N PRO A 141 -7.67 -11.60 -10.43
CA PRO A 141 -7.62 -11.30 -9.00
C PRO A 141 -7.42 -9.79 -8.78
N PRO A 142 -8.07 -9.20 -7.76
CA PRO A 142 -7.78 -7.82 -7.36
C PRO A 142 -6.33 -7.71 -6.84
N TYR A 143 -5.72 -6.55 -7.06
CA TYR A 143 -4.37 -6.25 -6.61
C TYR A 143 -4.36 -4.88 -5.91
N CYS A 144 -3.78 -4.86 -4.71
CA CYS A 144 -3.65 -3.64 -3.93
C CYS A 144 -2.30 -2.99 -4.20
N GLU A 145 -2.29 -1.82 -4.84
CA GLU A 145 -1.05 -1.07 -5.11
C GLU A 145 -0.39 -0.52 -3.85
N TYR A 146 -1.15 -0.32 -2.77
CA TYR A 146 -0.64 0.22 -1.50
C TYR A 146 0.23 -0.81 -0.76
N CYS A 147 -0.33 -1.99 -0.48
CA CYS A 147 0.39 -3.04 0.24
C CYS A 147 1.04 -4.06 -0.69
N LYS A 148 0.87 -3.94 -2.01
CA LYS A 148 1.39 -4.86 -3.04
C LYS A 148 1.02 -6.31 -2.77
N HIS A 149 -0.25 -6.57 -2.45
CA HIS A 149 -0.77 -7.93 -2.25
C HIS A 149 -1.96 -8.19 -3.17
N GLN A 150 -2.11 -9.45 -3.58
CA GLN A 150 -3.25 -9.93 -4.33
C GLN A 150 -4.44 -10.24 -3.40
N GLY A 151 -5.67 -10.15 -3.92
CA GLY A 151 -6.89 -10.58 -3.24
C GLY A 151 -7.74 -9.48 -2.60
N HIS A 152 -7.33 -8.20 -2.68
CA HIS A 152 -8.17 -7.06 -2.29
C HIS A 152 -7.78 -5.80 -3.06
N MET A 153 -8.68 -4.81 -3.11
CA MET A 153 -8.40 -3.51 -3.71
C MET A 153 -7.84 -2.51 -2.69
N GLY A 154 -7.24 -1.42 -3.17
CA GLY A 154 -6.63 -0.41 -2.30
C GLY A 154 -7.56 0.20 -1.25
N TYR A 155 -8.86 0.29 -1.52
CA TYR A 155 -9.86 0.81 -0.57
C TYR A 155 -10.24 -0.19 0.53
N GLU A 156 -9.98 -1.49 0.34
CA GLU A 156 -10.20 -2.55 1.33
C GLU A 156 -8.90 -2.89 2.08
N CYS A 157 -7.82 -2.16 1.80
CA CYS A 157 -6.51 -2.44 2.34
C CYS A 157 -6.45 -2.07 3.82
N LYS A 158 -6.41 -3.09 4.68
CA LYS A 158 -6.26 -2.93 6.13
C LYS A 158 -5.02 -2.14 6.53
N PHE A 159 -3.93 -2.25 5.76
CA PHE A 159 -2.71 -1.48 5.99
C PHE A 159 -2.95 0.01 5.74
N LYS A 160 -3.54 0.35 4.59
CA LYS A 160 -3.86 1.74 4.23
C LYS A 160 -4.80 2.38 5.26
N ILE A 161 -5.88 1.69 5.60
CA ILE A 161 -6.87 2.16 6.59
C ILE A 161 -6.19 2.46 7.93
N ARG A 162 -5.39 1.53 8.45
CA ARG A 162 -4.69 1.70 9.74
C ARG A 162 -3.68 2.86 9.72
N ASP A 163 -2.95 3.02 8.62
CA ASP A 163 -1.96 4.09 8.50
C ASP A 163 -2.63 5.47 8.38
N GLU A 164 -3.77 5.56 7.68
CA GLU A 164 -4.61 6.75 7.64
C GLU A 164 -5.21 7.09 9.01
N GLU A 165 -5.72 6.10 9.76
CA GLU A 165 -6.20 6.28 11.13
C GLU A 165 -5.10 6.78 12.07
N PHE A 166 -3.88 6.24 11.95
CA PHE A 166 -2.75 6.67 12.76
C PHE A 166 -2.31 8.11 12.44
N LYS A 167 -2.29 8.50 11.16
CA LYS A 167 -2.04 9.88 10.74
C LYS A 167 -3.09 10.84 11.30
N LYS A 168 -4.38 10.51 11.14
CA LYS A 168 -5.49 11.29 11.71
C LYS A 168 -5.36 11.45 13.22
N ARG A 169 -4.99 10.40 13.95
CA ARG A 169 -4.79 10.48 15.40
C ARG A 169 -3.64 11.41 15.77
N LYS A 170 -2.52 11.35 15.05
CA LYS A 170 -1.38 12.27 15.24
C LYS A 170 -1.72 13.72 14.93
N GLU A 171 -2.47 13.96 13.86
CA GLU A 171 -2.95 15.30 13.48
C GLU A 171 -3.87 15.88 14.57
N LEU A 172 -4.85 15.10 15.03
CA LEU A 172 -5.74 15.50 16.13
C LEU A 172 -4.98 15.77 17.44
N GLU A 173 -3.93 15.00 17.74
CA GLU A 173 -3.08 15.23 18.91
C GLU A 173 -2.22 16.50 18.77
N ALA A 174 -1.73 16.80 17.57
CA ALA A 174 -1.01 18.03 17.28
C ALA A 174 -1.91 19.27 17.41
N GLU A 175 -3.13 19.22 16.86
CA GLU A 175 -4.11 20.30 16.99
C GLU A 175 -4.51 20.57 18.46
N LYS A 176 -4.66 19.52 19.27
CA LYS A 176 -4.94 19.66 20.71
C LYS A 176 -3.77 20.30 21.46
N LYS A 177 -2.52 19.97 21.10
CA LYS A 177 -1.33 20.61 21.69
C LYS A 177 -1.21 22.09 21.30
N ASP A 178 -1.60 22.43 20.07
CA ASP A 178 -1.61 23.82 19.59
C ASP A 178 -2.69 24.65 20.32
N LYS A 179 -3.91 24.12 20.44
CA LYS A 179 -5.00 24.75 21.21
C LYS A 179 -4.65 24.94 22.69
N ASN A 180 -4.02 23.94 23.33
CA ASN A 180 -3.57 24.06 24.72
C ASN A 180 -2.47 25.13 24.92
N LYS A 181 -1.57 25.32 23.93
CA LYS A 181 -0.60 26.43 23.95
C LYS A 181 -1.29 27.79 23.80
N GLY A 182 -2.27 27.90 22.90
CA GLY A 182 -3.06 29.12 22.69
C GLY A 182 -3.90 29.52 23.92
N GLU A 183 -4.47 28.56 24.64
CA GLU A 183 -5.24 28.80 25.87
C GLU A 183 -4.34 29.15 27.08
N GLN A 184 -3.13 28.57 27.19
CA GLN A 184 -2.15 28.99 28.20
C GLN A 184 -1.66 30.43 28.01
N LEU A 185 -1.51 30.88 26.76
CA LEU A 185 -1.16 32.28 26.45
C LEU A 185 -2.29 33.26 26.78
N LYS A 186 -3.56 32.88 26.60
CA LYS A 186 -4.71 33.73 26.98
C LYS A 186 -4.91 33.83 28.50
N LYS A 187 -4.79 32.72 29.25
CA LYS A 187 -4.90 32.75 30.72
C LYS A 187 -3.76 33.50 31.42
N GLY A 188 -2.57 33.58 30.81
CA GLY A 188 -1.45 34.38 31.30
C GLY A 188 -1.67 35.89 31.19
N ASN A 189 -2.45 36.36 30.21
CA ASN A 189 -2.72 37.79 30.04
C ASN A 189 -3.84 38.31 30.96
N ASP A 190 -4.91 37.53 31.19
CA ASP A 190 -5.99 37.93 32.10
C ASP A 190 -5.52 38.00 33.58
N SER A 191 -4.57 37.15 33.96
CA SER A 191 -4.01 37.14 35.32
C SER A 191 -2.98 38.25 35.59
N ASN A 192 -2.39 38.83 34.54
CA ASN A 192 -1.51 40.01 34.65
C ASN A 192 -2.30 41.33 34.74
N GLN A 193 -3.44 41.46 34.06
CA GLN A 193 -4.31 42.65 34.19
C GLN A 193 -4.96 42.77 35.58
N ALA A 194 -5.28 41.65 36.25
CA ALA A 194 -5.79 41.67 37.62
C ALA A 194 -4.72 42.02 38.67
N LYS A 195 -3.43 41.74 38.40
CA LYS A 195 -2.31 42.06 39.30
C LYS A 195 -1.80 43.50 39.16
N GLU A 196 -1.98 44.14 38.01
CA GLU A 196 -1.61 45.56 37.84
C GLU A 196 -2.60 46.51 38.53
N LYS A 197 -3.92 46.22 38.50
CA LYS A 197 -4.92 47.06 39.19
C LYS A 197 -4.81 47.03 40.73
N GLY A 198 -4.42 45.89 41.31
CA GLY A 198 -4.23 45.79 42.77
C GLY A 198 -3.01 46.55 43.31
N LYS A 199 -1.99 46.78 42.47
CA LYS A 199 -0.77 47.50 42.88
C LYS A 199 -0.91 49.03 42.79
N GLU A 200 -1.82 49.52 41.95
CA GLU A 200 -2.08 50.95 41.79
C GLU A 200 -2.91 51.52 42.97
N GLU A 201 -3.84 50.72 43.52
CA GLU A 201 -4.65 51.10 44.69
C GLU A 201 -3.81 51.12 45.99
N GLU A 202 -2.88 50.18 46.18
CA GLU A 202 -2.03 50.10 47.38
C GLU A 202 -0.96 51.21 47.44
N HIS A 203 -0.42 51.64 46.28
CA HIS A 203 0.53 52.76 46.19
C HIS A 203 -0.15 54.13 46.42
N THR A 204 -1.43 54.26 46.05
CA THR A 204 -2.16 55.53 46.21
C THR A 204 -2.62 55.75 47.65
N GLN A 205 -2.86 54.69 48.43
CA GLN A 205 -3.16 54.80 49.86
C GLN A 205 -1.91 55.07 50.71
N ARG A 206 -0.78 54.41 50.43
CA ARG A 206 0.45 54.58 51.22
C ARG A 206 1.08 55.99 51.07
N ASN A 207 0.92 56.64 49.92
CA ASN A 207 1.41 58.02 49.70
C ASN A 207 0.54 59.10 50.36
N LYS A 208 -0.74 58.82 50.65
CA LYS A 208 -1.60 59.74 51.41
C LYS A 208 -1.26 59.72 52.90
N GLU A 209 -0.91 58.56 53.47
CA GLU A 209 -0.50 58.45 54.88
C GLU A 209 0.91 59.03 55.13
N ALA A 210 1.84 58.90 54.18
CA ALA A 210 3.20 59.45 54.32
C ALA A 210 3.30 60.99 54.20
N SER A 211 2.27 61.64 53.64
CA SER A 211 2.25 63.11 53.49
C SER A 211 1.67 63.84 54.70
N ILE A 212 1.06 63.13 55.66
CA ILE A 212 0.44 63.73 56.86
C ILE A 212 1.44 63.81 58.05
N GLN A 213 2.57 63.10 58.02
CA GLN A 213 3.55 63.07 59.13
C GLN A 213 4.82 63.92 58.91
N ARG A 214 4.84 64.86 57.96
CA ARG A 214 5.98 65.78 57.74
C ARG A 214 5.62 67.27 57.79
N GLN A 215 4.55 67.60 58.51
CA GLN A 215 4.25 68.95 58.97
C GLN A 215 3.97 68.86 60.47
N ASP A 216 5.01 68.64 61.26
CA ASP A 216 5.08 68.95 62.70
C ASP A 216 6.45 68.50 63.20
N VAL A 217 7.41 69.43 63.16
CA VAL A 217 8.54 69.73 64.10
C VAL A 217 9.55 70.61 63.37
#